data_AF-A0A401J0B9-F1
#
_entry.id   AF-A0A401J0B9-F1
#
_cell.length_a   1.000
_cell.length_b   1.000
_cell.length_c   1.000
_cell.angle_alpha   90.00
_cell.angle_beta   90.00
_cell.angle_gamma   90.00
#
_symmetry.space_group_name_H-M   'P 1'
#
loop_
_entity.id
_entity.type
_entity.pdbx_description
1 polymer ?
#
loop_
_entity_poly.entity_id
_entity_poly.type
_entity_poly.pdbx_seq_one_letter_code
_entity_poly.pdbx_strand_id
1 'polypeptide(L)'
;MDALLYIRWSSQEQNKGDSHRRQLRLGEDAAKLRGWNIVETLIEDGRSAYHGRNRDVGGKLAEIEDRARLGNLNGWVLLVEQLDRLSRQQPIQTLNLITSLTGAGITIFETSTGRKWDNDSVRSSWTDLLEAFIRAGLAFDESDKKSKRIKSAWMATRERGATKDGQADPRIMPGWMEVVEGRYKIIEARAQWIRSIFRWCIEGVSLTGIARRLNADSKSRWTAGSWAAPNISQLIRARNVLGEYLPQTKDQTGKRVPAGDWTKCYPAIIDEPTWQAAQAALQRRASASPSARNRRINILAGMVICGACFGPLFLGTHNKSARRLICRNRHQNSGCDARTTYHYPNLERGVLDYVLHIAVPEQTGPGSSAGLITNLELSLQERKARLEKLVDSYSRTGSAAMERGILSLEREILVGEDDLARLRRQEREAANRPAPTELLKRASELRGKMIDDDSRSHMNQLLRSLVTSIVMNPANMEATVILLGGLAAIRLDKHGNKIAGADAKAMLLDPEGRAQTIAATIGSDVPHRMMLDQWEARADV
;
A
#
# COMPACT_ATOMS: atom_id res chain seq x y z
N MET A 1 18.34 -21.67 38.46
CA MET A 1 16.93 -21.28 38.27
C MET A 1 16.68 -21.19 36.79
N ASP A 2 15.55 -21.71 36.35
CA ASP A 2 15.08 -21.53 34.99
C ASP A 2 14.49 -20.13 34.82
N ALA A 3 14.70 -19.55 33.66
CA ALA A 3 14.30 -18.19 33.33
C ALA A 3 13.52 -18.14 32.02
N LEU A 4 12.53 -17.26 31.98
CA LEU A 4 11.77 -16.90 30.81
C LEU A 4 12.06 -15.43 30.48
N LEU A 5 12.49 -15.14 29.27
CA LEU A 5 12.76 -13.79 28.80
C LEU A 5 11.56 -13.27 28.02
N TYR A 6 10.96 -12.16 28.48
CA TYR A 6 9.83 -11.54 27.81
C TYR A 6 10.25 -10.21 27.17
N ILE A 7 10.14 -10.13 25.83
CA ILE A 7 10.57 -8.99 25.02
C ILE A 7 9.36 -8.37 24.32
N ARG A 8 9.29 -7.03 24.35
CA ARG A 8 8.19 -6.28 23.75
C ARG A 8 8.65 -4.95 23.15
N TRP A 9 8.13 -4.57 21.98
CA TRP A 9 8.41 -3.27 21.34
C TRP A 9 7.18 -2.68 20.66
N SER A 10 7.13 -1.35 20.46
CA SER A 10 6.02 -0.70 19.73
C SER A 10 6.25 -0.64 18.22
N SER A 11 5.17 -0.50 17.43
CA SER A 11 5.29 -0.36 15.96
C SER A 11 6.02 0.90 15.50
N GLN A 12 6.19 1.93 16.34
CA GLN A 12 7.08 3.06 16.03
C GLN A 12 8.57 2.72 16.20
N GLU A 13 8.90 1.75 17.05
CA GLU A 13 10.27 1.28 17.30
C GLU A 13 10.70 0.18 16.32
N GLN A 14 9.76 -0.44 15.60
CA GLN A 14 10.04 -1.39 14.50
C GLN A 14 11.01 -0.80 13.47
N ASN A 15 10.91 0.51 13.19
CA ASN A 15 11.79 1.21 12.23
C ASN A 15 13.24 1.36 12.68
N LYS A 16 13.57 1.11 13.96
CA LYS A 16 14.92 1.33 14.49
C LYS A 16 15.74 0.07 14.72
N GLY A 17 15.15 -1.13 14.72
CA GLY A 17 15.84 -2.42 14.89
C GLY A 17 16.62 -2.64 16.21
N ASP A 18 16.80 -1.58 16.99
CA ASP A 18 17.71 -1.51 18.14
C ASP A 18 17.06 -1.99 19.45
N SER A 19 15.74 -1.78 19.60
CA SER A 19 15.02 -2.13 20.84
C SER A 19 15.00 -3.64 21.13
N HIS A 20 14.78 -4.48 20.10
CA HIS A 20 14.80 -5.93 20.25
C HIS A 20 16.20 -6.44 20.64
N ARG A 21 17.24 -6.01 19.91
CA ARG A 21 18.64 -6.40 20.18
C ARG A 21 19.08 -5.98 21.56
N ARG A 22 18.70 -4.78 22.01
CA ARG A 22 18.99 -4.27 23.36
C ARG A 22 18.36 -5.13 24.44
N GLN A 23 17.06 -5.43 24.34
CA GLN A 23 16.33 -6.20 25.34
C GLN A 23 16.85 -7.64 25.45
N LEU A 24 17.12 -8.27 24.32
CA LEU A 24 17.71 -9.61 24.27
C LEU A 24 19.06 -9.64 24.98
N ARG A 25 19.97 -8.72 24.62
CA ARG A 25 21.30 -8.63 25.23
C ARG A 25 21.26 -8.38 26.73
N LEU A 26 20.42 -7.45 27.20
CA LEU A 26 20.26 -7.17 28.63
C LEU A 26 19.72 -8.38 29.40
N GLY A 27 18.81 -9.14 28.80
CA GLY A 27 18.28 -10.39 29.36
C GLY A 27 19.34 -11.47 29.48
N GLU A 28 20.09 -11.73 28.40
CA GLU A 28 21.17 -12.72 28.34
C GLU A 28 22.31 -12.38 29.32
N ASP A 29 22.74 -11.13 29.36
CA ASP A 29 23.78 -10.66 30.28
C ASP A 29 23.34 -10.83 31.75
N ALA A 30 22.09 -10.47 32.06
CA ALA A 30 21.53 -10.60 33.41
C ALA A 30 21.42 -12.06 33.86
N ALA A 31 21.02 -12.95 32.96
CA ALA A 31 20.92 -14.39 33.23
C ALA A 31 22.30 -15.02 33.42
N LYS A 32 23.25 -14.70 32.53
CA LYS A 32 24.63 -15.21 32.60
C LYS A 32 25.32 -14.80 33.90
N LEU A 33 25.17 -13.55 34.32
CA LEU A 33 25.78 -13.03 35.54
C LEU A 33 25.25 -13.71 36.82
N ARG A 34 24.04 -14.27 36.77
CA ARG A 34 23.37 -14.90 37.93
C ARG A 34 23.27 -16.42 37.83
N GLY A 35 23.85 -17.03 36.79
CA GLY A 35 23.74 -18.47 36.56
C GLY A 35 22.30 -18.94 36.31
N TRP A 36 21.47 -18.09 35.70
CA TRP A 36 20.11 -18.45 35.29
C TRP A 36 20.13 -19.06 33.89
N ASN A 37 19.31 -20.09 33.70
CA ASN A 37 19.18 -20.78 32.42
C ASN A 37 17.95 -20.21 31.70
N ILE A 38 18.15 -19.46 30.61
CA ILE A 38 17.03 -18.99 29.80
C ILE A 38 16.49 -20.18 29.00
N VAL A 39 15.36 -20.74 29.47
CA VAL A 39 14.71 -21.88 28.83
C VAL A 39 13.85 -21.42 27.65
N GLU A 40 13.32 -20.20 27.71
CA GLU A 40 12.38 -19.70 26.71
C GLU A 40 12.47 -18.17 26.55
N THR A 41 12.27 -17.70 25.33
CA THR A 41 12.11 -16.26 25.02
C THR A 41 10.77 -16.03 24.32
N LEU A 42 9.91 -15.22 24.94
CA LEU A 42 8.62 -14.81 24.41
C LEU A 42 8.69 -13.39 23.85
N ILE A 43 8.22 -13.25 22.62
CA ILE A 43 8.30 -12.00 21.84
C ILE A 43 6.89 -11.55 21.47
N GLU A 44 6.55 -10.29 21.78
CA GLU A 44 5.22 -9.73 21.52
C GLU A 44 5.27 -8.35 20.83
N ASP A 45 4.47 -8.17 19.77
CA ASP A 45 4.32 -6.88 19.07
C ASP A 45 3.43 -5.91 19.88
N GLY A 46 3.88 -4.67 20.07
CA GLY A 46 3.21 -3.67 20.88
C GLY A 46 1.92 -3.08 20.30
N ARG A 47 1.46 -3.49 19.11
CA ARG A 47 0.13 -3.11 18.56
C ARG A 47 -1.04 -3.75 19.31
N SER A 48 -0.89 -4.97 19.84
CA SER A 48 -1.93 -5.63 20.64
C SER A 48 -2.09 -4.97 22.03
N ALA A 49 -1.01 -4.40 22.57
CA ALA A 49 -0.94 -3.94 23.96
C ALA A 49 -1.71 -2.66 24.25
N TYR A 50 -1.82 -1.78 23.24
CA TYR A 50 -2.47 -0.48 23.39
C TYR A 50 -3.97 -0.58 23.70
N HIS A 51 -4.60 -1.72 23.36
CA HIS A 51 -6.01 -1.99 23.60
C HIS A 51 -6.26 -3.09 24.66
N GLY A 52 -5.23 -3.54 25.38
CA GLY A 52 -5.36 -4.61 26.38
C GLY A 52 -5.35 -6.04 25.83
N ARG A 53 -5.15 -6.23 24.51
CA ARG A 53 -5.26 -7.54 23.84
C ARG A 53 -4.16 -8.55 24.17
N ASN A 54 -3.12 -8.14 24.90
CA ASN A 54 -2.02 -9.02 25.32
C ASN A 54 -2.44 -9.97 26.45
N ARG A 55 -3.55 -9.62 27.12
CA ARG A 55 -4.20 -10.40 28.16
C ARG A 55 -5.47 -11.11 27.63
N ASP A 56 -5.85 -10.88 26.38
CA ASP A 56 -6.92 -11.64 25.73
C ASP A 56 -6.42 -13.04 25.36
N VAL A 57 -7.35 -13.97 25.14
CA VAL A 57 -7.05 -15.37 24.78
C VAL A 57 -6.16 -15.40 23.52
N GLY A 58 -4.94 -15.90 23.66
CA GLY A 58 -3.91 -15.96 22.60
C GLY A 58 -2.78 -14.94 22.71
N GLY A 59 -2.81 -14.01 23.69
CA GLY A 59 -1.69 -13.12 23.99
C GLY A 59 -0.53 -13.81 24.71
N LYS A 60 0.71 -13.35 24.48
CA LYS A 60 1.92 -13.98 25.06
C LYS A 60 2.05 -13.76 26.55
N LEU A 61 1.50 -12.66 27.06
CA LEU A 61 1.43 -12.41 28.49
C LEU A 61 0.34 -13.26 29.18
N ALA A 62 -0.81 -13.46 28.52
CA ALA A 62 -1.83 -14.38 29.00
C ALA A 62 -1.29 -15.81 29.13
N GLU A 63 -0.48 -16.26 28.17
CA GLU A 63 0.21 -17.56 28.21
C GLU A 63 1.11 -17.70 29.46
N ILE A 64 1.82 -16.64 29.84
CA ILE A 64 2.63 -16.62 31.07
C ILE A 64 1.72 -16.70 32.30
N GLU A 65 0.63 -15.94 32.37
CA GLU A 65 -0.31 -15.93 33.50
C GLU A 65 -0.98 -17.31 33.69
N ASP A 66 -1.35 -17.99 32.61
CA ASP A 66 -1.96 -19.32 32.67
C ASP A 66 -0.96 -20.38 33.12
N ARG A 67 0.27 -20.36 32.59
CA ARG A 67 1.36 -21.27 33.02
C ARG A 67 1.77 -21.04 34.47
N ALA A 68 1.76 -19.79 34.92
CA ALA A 68 1.96 -19.44 36.32
C ALA A 68 0.89 -20.06 37.21
N ARG A 69 -0.39 -19.88 36.83
CA ARG A 69 -1.55 -20.39 37.58
C ARG A 69 -1.56 -21.91 37.69
N LEU A 70 -1.12 -22.62 36.65
CA LEU A 70 -0.98 -24.07 36.65
C LEU A 70 0.23 -24.57 37.45
N GLY A 71 1.09 -23.67 37.95
CA GLY A 71 2.28 -24.02 38.73
C GLY A 71 3.50 -24.39 37.88
N ASN A 72 3.38 -24.37 36.55
CA ASN A 72 4.45 -24.77 35.61
C ASN A 72 5.68 -23.86 35.67
N LEU A 73 5.49 -22.63 36.17
CA LEU A 73 6.55 -21.62 36.30
C LEU A 73 6.93 -21.38 37.77
N ASN A 74 6.51 -22.25 38.70
CA ASN A 74 6.88 -22.11 40.10
C ASN A 74 8.40 -22.22 40.27
N GLY A 75 9.03 -21.23 40.91
CA GLY A 75 10.48 -21.14 41.06
C GLY A 75 11.24 -20.60 39.85
N TRP A 76 10.53 -20.19 38.79
CA TRP A 76 11.13 -19.58 37.59
C TRP A 76 11.35 -18.08 37.77
N VAL A 77 12.26 -17.54 36.95
CA VAL A 77 12.53 -16.10 36.86
C VAL A 77 11.98 -15.53 35.55
N LEU A 78 11.07 -14.56 35.63
CA LEU A 78 10.61 -13.77 34.50
C LEU A 78 11.50 -12.54 34.31
N LEU A 79 12.31 -12.55 33.25
CA LEU A 79 13.19 -11.45 32.86
C LEU A 79 12.42 -10.45 31.98
N VAL A 80 12.38 -9.18 32.41
CA VAL A 80 11.82 -8.07 31.64
C VAL A 80 12.73 -6.87 31.68
N GLU A 81 12.78 -6.07 30.60
CA GLU A 81 13.58 -4.84 30.57
C GLU A 81 13.13 -3.85 31.65
N GLN A 82 11.83 -3.58 31.67
CA GLN A 82 11.15 -2.66 32.58
C GLN A 82 9.77 -3.21 32.92
N LEU A 83 9.24 -2.91 34.13
CA LEU A 83 7.91 -3.38 34.54
C LEU A 83 6.77 -2.86 33.62
N ASP A 84 6.99 -1.73 32.96
CA ASP A 84 6.06 -1.17 31.95
C ASP A 84 5.90 -2.06 30.70
N ARG A 85 6.78 -3.06 30.52
CA ARG A 85 6.70 -4.07 29.46
C ARG A 85 5.57 -5.05 29.72
N LEU A 86 5.24 -5.30 30.98
CA LEU A 86 4.18 -6.21 31.38
C LEU A 86 2.78 -5.62 31.13
N SER A 87 2.56 -4.31 31.29
CA SER A 87 1.29 -3.70 30.90
C SER A 87 1.39 -2.19 30.66
N ARG A 88 0.59 -1.70 29.71
CA ARG A 88 0.36 -0.26 29.42
C ARG A 88 -0.95 0.27 30.03
N GLN A 89 -1.66 -0.56 30.79
CA GLN A 89 -2.92 -0.19 31.40
C GLN A 89 -2.72 0.70 32.62
N GLN A 90 -3.82 1.09 33.30
CA GLN A 90 -3.76 1.84 34.55
C GLN A 90 -2.81 1.16 35.56
N PRO A 91 -1.99 1.92 36.31
CA PRO A 91 -1.00 1.42 37.29
C PRO A 91 -1.48 0.23 38.15
N ILE A 92 -2.74 0.26 38.58
CA ILE A 92 -3.39 -0.77 39.39
C ILE A 92 -3.43 -2.14 38.68
N GLN A 93 -3.63 -2.18 37.36
CA GLN A 93 -3.73 -3.45 36.61
C GLN A 93 -2.37 -4.13 36.43
N THR A 94 -1.29 -3.34 36.35
CA THR A 94 0.09 -3.85 36.35
C THR A 94 0.47 -4.37 37.72
N LEU A 95 0.04 -3.71 38.79
CA LEU A 95 0.25 -4.21 40.15
C LEU A 95 -0.43 -5.55 40.36
N ASN A 96 -1.70 -5.69 39.98
CA ASN A 96 -2.44 -6.96 40.07
C ASN A 96 -1.75 -8.10 39.31
N LEU A 97 -1.15 -7.80 38.16
CA LEU A 97 -0.35 -8.76 37.39
C LEU A 97 0.88 -9.22 38.17
N ILE A 98 1.66 -8.28 38.69
CA ILE A 98 2.88 -8.56 39.45
C ILE A 98 2.53 -9.41 40.68
N THR A 99 1.49 -9.03 41.43
CA THR A 99 1.03 -9.78 42.60
C THR A 99 0.54 -11.19 42.23
N SER A 100 -0.17 -11.33 41.11
CA SER A 100 -0.64 -12.63 40.62
C SER A 100 0.52 -13.57 40.27
N LEU A 101 1.48 -13.09 39.47
CA LEU A 101 2.64 -13.88 39.03
C LEU A 101 3.54 -14.25 40.21
N THR A 102 3.84 -13.29 41.08
CA THR A 102 4.69 -13.54 42.25
C THR A 102 4.01 -14.43 43.29
N GLY A 103 2.70 -14.29 43.47
CA GLY A 103 1.89 -15.18 44.30
C GLY A 103 1.86 -16.63 43.79
N ALA A 104 2.01 -16.83 42.47
CA ALA A 104 2.15 -18.14 41.84
C ALA A 104 3.58 -18.74 41.93
N GLY A 105 4.51 -18.07 42.62
CA GLY A 105 5.88 -18.54 42.83
C GLY A 105 6.88 -18.11 41.76
N ILE A 106 6.51 -17.19 40.87
CA ILE A 106 7.44 -16.60 39.89
C ILE A 106 8.21 -15.46 40.53
N THR A 107 9.50 -15.38 40.25
CA THR A 107 10.30 -14.18 40.52
C THR A 107 10.34 -13.29 39.28
N ILE A 108 9.94 -12.03 39.35
CA ILE A 108 10.12 -11.07 38.27
C ILE A 108 11.44 -10.33 38.46
N PHE A 109 12.24 -10.21 37.42
CA PHE A 109 13.50 -9.49 37.45
C PHE A 109 13.56 -8.41 36.36
N GLU A 110 13.78 -7.17 36.80
CA GLU A 110 13.88 -6.00 35.93
C GLU A 110 15.34 -5.78 35.52
N THR A 111 15.68 -6.04 34.26
CA THR A 111 17.06 -6.02 33.79
C THR A 111 17.66 -4.61 33.71
N SER A 112 16.82 -3.56 33.55
CA SER A 112 17.30 -2.17 33.50
C SER A 112 17.70 -1.60 34.86
N THR A 113 17.04 -2.02 35.94
CA THR A 113 17.28 -1.52 37.30
C THR A 113 18.01 -2.55 38.18
N GLY A 114 18.04 -3.81 37.76
CA GLY A 114 18.56 -4.93 38.54
C GLY A 114 17.68 -5.35 39.71
N ARG A 115 16.43 -4.87 39.77
CA ARG A 115 15.49 -5.17 40.87
C ARG A 115 14.82 -6.52 40.68
N LYS A 116 14.68 -7.24 41.80
CA LYS A 116 14.00 -8.54 41.89
C LYS A 116 12.69 -8.35 42.67
N TRP A 117 11.62 -8.93 42.16
CA TRP A 117 10.29 -8.94 42.75
C TRP A 117 9.81 -10.39 42.89
N ASP A 118 9.64 -10.83 44.12
CA ASP A 118 9.07 -12.11 44.53
C ASP A 118 7.91 -11.85 45.51
N ASN A 119 7.20 -12.91 45.93
CA ASN A 119 5.98 -12.75 46.73
C ASN A 119 6.23 -11.95 48.02
N ASP A 120 7.37 -12.17 48.68
CA ASP A 120 7.70 -11.52 49.94
C ASP A 120 8.10 -10.05 49.74
N SER A 121 8.90 -9.75 48.72
CA SER A 121 9.29 -8.37 48.39
C SER A 121 8.10 -7.54 47.88
N VAL A 122 7.18 -8.14 47.11
CA VAL A 122 5.95 -7.45 46.69
C VAL A 122 5.06 -7.14 47.89
N ARG A 123 4.90 -8.06 48.85
CA ARG A 123 4.08 -7.82 50.06
C ARG A 123 4.69 -6.80 51.01
N SER A 124 6.02 -6.75 51.12
CA SER A 124 6.73 -5.83 52.03
C SER A 124 7.02 -4.45 51.44
N SER A 125 7.14 -4.33 50.11
CA SER A 125 7.51 -3.08 49.40
C SER A 125 6.47 -2.63 48.37
N TRP A 126 5.20 -2.99 48.56
CA TRP A 126 4.11 -2.63 47.62
C TRP A 126 3.96 -1.11 47.44
N THR A 127 4.28 -0.31 48.47
CA THR A 127 4.25 1.17 48.43
C THR A 127 5.28 1.74 47.46
N ASP A 128 6.49 1.16 47.41
CA ASP A 128 7.58 1.62 46.56
C ASP A 128 7.31 1.31 45.09
N LEU A 129 6.66 0.17 44.82
CA LEU A 129 6.11 -0.17 43.50
C LEU A 129 5.08 0.86 43.06
N LEU A 130 4.14 1.19 43.95
CA LEU A 130 3.05 2.12 43.65
C LEU A 130 3.58 3.53 43.37
N GLU A 131 4.58 3.99 44.14
CA GLU A 131 5.25 5.27 43.92
C GLU A 131 5.97 5.32 42.57
N ALA A 132 6.71 4.26 42.21
CA ALA A 132 7.39 4.17 40.92
C ALA A 132 6.41 4.24 39.74
N PHE A 133 5.27 3.55 39.83
CA PHE A 133 4.24 3.61 38.80
C PHE A 133 3.54 4.97 38.70
N ILE A 134 3.26 5.64 39.84
CA ILE A 134 2.70 6.99 39.84
C ILE A 134 3.65 7.98 39.17
N ARG A 135 4.95 7.93 39.52
CA ARG A 135 5.97 8.79 38.90
C ARG A 135 6.09 8.55 37.39
N ALA A 136 6.07 7.30 36.95
CA ALA A 136 6.10 6.95 35.52
C ALA A 136 4.82 7.39 34.78
N GLY A 137 3.65 7.23 35.39
CA GLY A 137 2.37 7.68 34.86
C GLY A 137 2.30 9.20 34.70
N LEU A 138 2.79 9.95 35.70
CA LEU A 138 2.88 11.41 35.64
C LEU A 138 3.84 11.88 34.54
N ALA A 139 5.01 11.25 34.38
CA ALA A 139 5.96 11.57 33.31
C ALA A 139 5.38 11.30 31.90
N PHE A 140 4.58 10.25 31.74
CA PHE A 140 3.87 9.95 30.50
C PHE A 140 2.77 10.98 30.20
N ASP A 141 1.94 11.30 31.20
CA ASP A 141 0.87 12.29 31.07
C ASP A 141 1.42 13.69 30.78
N GLU A 142 2.54 14.08 31.40
CA GLU A 142 3.23 15.34 31.11
C GLU A 142 3.79 15.36 29.67
N SER A 143 4.34 14.24 29.20
CA SER A 143 4.85 14.10 27.83
C SER A 143 3.72 14.14 26.79
N ASP A 144 2.60 13.46 27.05
CA ASP A 144 1.42 13.49 26.18
C ASP A 144 0.77 14.89 26.16
N LYS A 145 0.63 15.52 27.32
CA LYS A 145 0.17 16.92 27.43
C LYS A 145 1.10 17.87 26.67
N LYS A 146 2.42 17.70 26.76
CA LYS A 146 3.41 18.49 26.00
C LYS A 146 3.26 18.26 24.49
N SER A 147 3.09 17.00 24.05
CA SER A 147 2.85 16.64 22.66
C SER A 147 1.55 17.25 22.12
N LYS A 148 0.45 17.15 22.87
CA LYS A 148 -0.85 17.77 22.55
C LYS A 148 -0.75 19.29 22.48
N ARG A 149 -0.04 19.92 23.43
CA ARG A 149 0.20 21.38 23.44
C ARG A 149 1.06 21.84 22.25
N ILE A 150 2.10 21.10 21.87
CA ILE A 150 2.91 21.41 20.69
C ILE A 150 2.06 21.29 19.42
N LYS A 151 1.24 20.25 19.31
CA LYS A 151 0.32 20.07 18.17
C LYS A 151 -0.71 21.19 18.08
N SER A 152 -1.33 21.57 19.20
CA SER A 152 -2.32 22.66 19.21
C SER A 152 -1.68 24.02 18.91
N ALA A 153 -0.51 24.31 19.47
CA ALA A 153 0.25 25.52 19.17
C ALA A 153 0.67 25.57 17.69
N TRP A 154 1.06 24.44 17.11
CA TRP A 154 1.36 24.33 15.69
C TRP A 154 0.13 24.53 14.81
N MET A 155 -1.02 23.94 15.16
CA MET A 155 -2.27 24.17 14.41
C MET A 155 -2.64 25.65 14.40
N ALA A 156 -2.59 26.32 15.55
CA ALA A 156 -2.85 27.76 15.66
C ALA A 156 -1.82 28.62 14.90
N THR A 157 -0.56 28.18 14.81
CA THR A 157 0.48 28.85 14.00
C THR A 157 0.21 28.65 12.51
N ARG A 158 -0.23 27.45 12.12
CA ARG A 158 -0.54 27.09 10.74
C ARG A 158 -1.76 27.84 10.22
N GLU A 159 -2.81 27.99 11.03
CA GLU A 159 -4.01 28.75 10.66
C GLU A 159 -3.71 30.25 10.52
N ARG A 160 -2.88 30.81 11.41
CA ARG A 160 -2.52 32.23 11.37
C ARG A 160 -1.45 32.58 10.33
N GLY A 161 -0.65 31.61 9.88
CA GLY A 161 0.50 31.85 9.01
C GLY A 161 1.66 32.59 9.68
N ALA A 162 1.65 32.66 11.02
CA ALA A 162 2.68 33.26 11.86
C ALA A 162 2.61 32.62 13.26
N THR A 163 3.71 32.71 14.02
CA THR A 163 3.76 32.22 15.41
C THR A 163 2.78 32.99 16.30
N LYS A 164 2.60 32.51 17.54
CA LYS A 164 1.73 33.20 18.53
C LYS A 164 2.13 34.66 18.75
N ASP A 165 3.41 34.98 18.60
CA ASP A 165 3.96 36.30 18.81
C ASP A 165 4.02 37.13 17.51
N GLY A 166 3.36 36.66 16.45
CA GLY A 166 3.32 37.32 15.14
C GLY A 166 4.61 37.19 14.33
N GLN A 167 5.55 36.35 14.77
CA GLN A 167 6.83 36.14 14.08
C GLN A 167 6.68 35.14 12.93
N ALA A 168 7.58 35.24 11.96
CA ALA A 168 7.73 34.32 10.86
C ALA A 168 8.12 32.91 11.35
N ASP A 169 7.42 31.88 10.88
CA ASP A 169 7.77 30.48 11.14
C ASP A 169 8.45 29.88 9.89
N PRO A 170 9.68 29.35 10.00
CA PRO A 170 10.42 28.80 8.86
C PRO A 170 9.74 27.59 8.20
N ARG A 171 8.78 26.94 8.85
CA ARG A 171 8.09 25.74 8.34
C ARG A 171 6.99 26.04 7.33
N ILE A 172 6.50 27.27 7.27
CA ILE A 172 5.44 27.71 6.34
C ILE A 172 5.98 28.58 5.20
N MET A 173 7.27 28.92 5.26
CA MET A 173 7.97 29.78 4.33
C MET A 173 8.38 29.03 3.05
N PRO A 174 8.20 29.64 1.86
CA PRO A 174 8.75 29.10 0.61
C PRO A 174 10.29 29.10 0.58
N GLY A 175 10.88 28.19 -0.20
CA GLY A 175 12.34 28.01 -0.27
C GLY A 175 13.16 29.17 -0.87
N TRP A 176 12.51 30.24 -1.36
CA TRP A 176 13.17 31.47 -1.84
C TRP A 176 13.20 32.60 -0.79
N MET A 177 12.85 32.30 0.45
CA MET A 177 12.86 33.23 1.57
C MET A 177 13.72 32.70 2.71
N GLU A 178 14.03 33.59 3.64
CA GLU A 178 14.68 33.32 4.92
C GLU A 178 13.94 34.05 6.05
N VAL A 179 14.12 33.56 7.28
CA VAL A 179 13.63 34.25 8.47
C VAL A 179 14.79 35.02 9.07
N VAL A 180 14.69 36.35 9.06
CA VAL A 180 15.67 37.27 9.65
C VAL A 180 14.96 38.11 10.68
N GLU A 181 15.44 38.09 11.93
CA GLU A 181 14.84 38.84 13.06
C GLU A 181 13.33 38.56 13.24
N GLY A 182 12.90 37.31 13.04
CA GLY A 182 11.49 36.93 13.16
C GLY A 182 10.58 37.46 12.07
N ARG A 183 11.12 37.94 10.93
CA ARG A 183 10.36 38.40 9.76
C ARG A 183 10.76 37.62 8.50
N TYR A 184 9.81 37.44 7.58
CA TYR A 184 10.09 36.86 6.27
C TYR A 184 10.86 37.85 5.39
N LYS A 185 12.04 37.46 4.95
CA LYS A 185 12.87 38.23 4.01
C LYS A 185 13.08 37.43 2.74
N ILE A 186 12.97 38.10 1.59
CA ILE A 186 13.19 37.47 0.27
C ILE A 186 14.69 37.32 0.03
N ILE A 187 15.11 36.12 -0.40
CA ILE A 187 16.45 35.89 -0.93
C ILE A 187 16.42 36.28 -2.41
N GLU A 188 16.84 37.51 -2.73
CA GLU A 188 16.66 38.09 -4.06
C GLU A 188 17.32 37.23 -5.17
N ALA A 189 18.48 36.63 -4.90
CA ALA A 189 19.15 35.72 -5.85
C ALA A 189 18.26 34.52 -6.26
N ARG A 190 17.43 33.99 -5.35
CA ARG A 190 16.49 32.89 -5.65
C ARG A 190 15.22 33.44 -6.32
N ALA A 191 14.72 34.58 -5.86
CA ALA A 191 13.52 35.21 -6.43
C ALA A 191 13.71 35.61 -7.90
N GLN A 192 14.91 36.07 -8.29
CA GLN A 192 15.25 36.40 -9.68
C GLN A 192 15.10 35.21 -10.64
N TRP A 193 15.46 34.00 -10.21
CA TRP A 193 15.24 32.78 -11.00
C TRP A 193 13.76 32.51 -11.20
N ILE A 194 12.94 32.68 -10.15
CA ILE A 194 11.49 32.48 -10.23
C ILE A 194 10.86 33.53 -11.15
N ARG A 195 11.23 34.80 -11.03
CA ARG A 195 10.79 35.85 -11.98
C ARG A 195 11.16 35.51 -13.43
N SER A 196 12.36 34.98 -13.65
CA SER A 196 12.77 34.51 -14.98
C SER A 196 11.95 33.34 -15.50
N ILE A 197 11.55 32.39 -14.65
CA ILE A 197 10.64 31.29 -15.01
C ILE A 197 9.30 31.82 -15.51
N PHE A 198 8.70 32.77 -14.79
CA PHE A 198 7.42 33.38 -15.18
C PHE A 198 7.55 34.13 -16.50
N ARG A 199 8.59 34.96 -16.66
CA ARG A 199 8.90 35.66 -17.91
C ARG A 199 9.04 34.70 -19.09
N TRP A 200 9.89 33.68 -18.99
CA TRP A 200 10.09 32.70 -20.07
C TRP A 200 8.80 31.91 -20.39
N CYS A 201 7.95 31.67 -19.39
CA CYS A 201 6.64 31.06 -19.62
C CYS A 201 5.72 31.99 -20.43
N ILE A 202 5.69 33.28 -20.11
CA ILE A 202 4.89 34.27 -20.86
C ILE A 202 5.42 34.42 -22.29
N GLU A 203 6.74 34.44 -22.48
CA GLU A 203 7.42 34.51 -23.79
C GLU A 203 7.25 33.27 -24.69
N GLY A 204 6.65 32.18 -24.19
CA GLY A 204 6.38 31.00 -25.03
C GLY A 204 7.41 29.86 -24.93
N VAL A 205 8.43 29.96 -24.08
CA VAL A 205 9.41 28.88 -23.88
C VAL A 205 8.72 27.66 -23.24
N SER A 206 8.94 26.48 -23.81
CA SER A 206 8.36 25.22 -23.31
C SER A 206 8.86 24.90 -21.90
N LEU A 207 8.05 24.19 -21.10
CA LEU A 207 8.43 23.81 -19.73
C LEU A 207 9.74 22.99 -19.68
N THR A 208 9.93 22.10 -20.66
CA THR A 208 11.19 21.36 -20.84
C THR A 208 12.35 22.27 -21.25
N GLY A 209 12.08 23.30 -22.07
CA GLY A 209 13.07 24.32 -22.43
C GLY A 209 13.49 25.16 -21.22
N ILE A 210 12.55 25.57 -20.38
CA ILE A 210 12.81 26.26 -19.12
C ILE A 210 13.65 25.38 -18.19
N ALA A 211 13.29 24.10 -18.03
CA ALA A 211 14.07 23.14 -17.24
C ALA A 211 15.51 23.04 -17.72
N ARG A 212 15.71 22.95 -19.05
CA ARG A 212 17.06 22.90 -19.64
C ARG A 212 17.87 24.16 -19.34
N ARG A 213 17.25 25.35 -19.47
CA ARG A 213 17.91 26.64 -19.17
C ARG A 213 18.32 26.73 -17.71
N LEU A 214 17.44 26.35 -16.78
CA LEU A 214 17.74 26.35 -15.36
C LEU A 214 18.87 25.37 -15.04
N ASN A 215 18.77 24.12 -15.51
CA ASN A 215 19.77 23.09 -15.22
C ASN A 215 21.15 23.37 -15.85
N ALA A 216 21.26 24.31 -16.79
CA ALA A 216 22.55 24.75 -17.32
C ALA A 216 23.34 25.62 -16.33
N ASP A 217 22.66 26.32 -15.41
CA ASP A 217 23.30 27.09 -14.35
C ASP A 217 23.08 26.44 -12.98
N SER A 218 24.16 25.97 -12.37
CA SER A 218 24.15 25.37 -11.03
C SER A 218 23.61 26.31 -9.94
N LYS A 219 23.71 27.65 -10.13
CA LYS A 219 23.20 28.66 -9.19
C LYS A 219 21.67 28.72 -9.15
N SER A 220 20.99 28.17 -10.15
CA SER A 220 19.52 28.06 -10.15
C SER A 220 19.00 26.97 -9.21
N ARG A 221 19.88 26.13 -8.65
CA ARG A 221 19.53 25.00 -7.79
C ARG A 221 19.88 25.32 -6.33
N TRP A 222 18.86 25.61 -5.53
CA TRP A 222 18.99 25.80 -4.09
C TRP A 222 18.36 24.67 -3.25
N THR A 223 17.77 23.67 -3.91
CA THR A 223 17.29 22.43 -3.29
C THR A 223 17.90 21.22 -4.00
N ALA A 224 17.94 20.06 -3.33
CA ALA A 224 18.41 18.83 -3.94
C ALA A 224 17.51 18.43 -5.13
N GLY A 225 18.13 18.03 -6.25
CA GLY A 225 17.44 17.59 -7.47
C GLY A 225 17.53 18.58 -8.65
N SER A 226 17.26 18.08 -9.85
CA SER A 226 17.24 18.87 -11.08
C SER A 226 15.85 19.46 -11.34
N TRP A 227 15.81 20.61 -12.02
CA TRP A 227 14.55 21.18 -12.48
C TRP A 227 13.92 20.27 -13.54
N ALA A 228 12.66 19.92 -13.34
CA ALA A 228 11.87 19.12 -14.27
C ALA A 228 10.58 19.85 -14.65
N ALA A 229 10.04 19.56 -15.83
CA ALA A 229 8.82 20.20 -16.32
C ALA A 229 7.63 20.12 -15.34
N PRO A 230 7.37 18.99 -14.63
CA PRO A 230 6.31 18.92 -13.62
C PRO A 230 6.52 19.90 -12.46
N ASN A 231 7.74 19.97 -11.93
CA ASN A 231 8.08 20.83 -10.77
C ASN A 231 7.94 22.31 -11.14
N ILE A 232 8.40 22.70 -12.33
CA ILE A 232 8.24 24.07 -12.85
C ILE A 232 6.76 24.38 -13.07
N SER A 233 6.00 23.43 -13.60
CA SER A 233 4.56 23.59 -13.82
C SER A 233 3.81 23.79 -12.50
N GLN A 234 4.19 23.06 -11.45
CA GLN A 234 3.64 23.22 -10.11
C GLN A 234 4.01 24.59 -9.53
N LEU A 235 5.27 25.03 -9.66
CA LEU A 235 5.72 26.34 -9.21
C LEU A 235 4.94 27.48 -9.86
N ILE A 236 4.74 27.44 -11.19
CA ILE A 236 4.00 28.49 -11.90
C ILE A 236 2.54 28.54 -11.44
N ARG A 237 1.90 27.40 -11.17
CA ARG A 237 0.51 27.34 -10.69
C ARG A 237 0.34 27.69 -9.22
N ALA A 238 1.40 27.62 -8.43
CA ALA A 238 1.30 27.85 -7.00
C ALA A 238 1.02 29.33 -6.71
N ARG A 239 0.11 29.60 -5.76
CA ARG A 239 -0.24 30.96 -5.33
C ARG A 239 0.73 31.51 -4.26
N ASN A 240 1.64 30.68 -3.74
CA ASN A 240 2.70 31.11 -2.84
C ASN A 240 3.63 32.17 -3.44
N VAL A 241 3.76 32.27 -4.77
CA VAL A 241 4.52 33.36 -5.39
C VAL A 241 3.87 34.74 -5.19
N LEU A 242 2.57 34.77 -4.90
CA LEU A 242 1.77 35.97 -4.61
C LEU A 242 1.80 36.36 -3.12
N GLY A 243 2.58 35.64 -2.31
CA GLY A 243 2.61 35.85 -0.85
C GLY A 243 1.52 35.08 -0.09
N GLU A 244 0.78 34.21 -0.77
CA GLU A 244 -0.37 33.52 -0.21
C GLU A 244 -0.03 32.12 0.31
N TYR A 245 -0.52 31.80 1.50
CA TYR A 245 -0.39 30.49 2.13
C TYR A 245 -1.77 29.86 2.31
N LEU A 246 -1.86 28.57 2.00
CA LEU A 246 -3.03 27.75 2.28
C LEU A 246 -2.68 26.73 3.38
N PRO A 247 -3.29 26.83 4.57
CA PRO A 247 -3.12 25.83 5.61
C PRO A 247 -3.60 24.45 5.11
N GLN A 248 -2.80 23.40 5.34
CA GLN A 248 -3.16 22.02 4.94
C GLN A 248 -3.12 21.07 6.13
N THR A 249 -4.21 20.32 6.35
CA THR A 249 -4.28 19.23 7.33
C THR A 249 -4.16 17.86 6.68
N LYS A 250 -3.98 16.79 7.46
CA LYS A 250 -4.09 15.41 6.96
C LYS A 250 -5.49 14.88 7.26
N ASP A 251 -6.11 14.22 6.30
CA ASP A 251 -7.35 13.48 6.51
C ASP A 251 -7.10 12.11 7.18
N GLN A 252 -8.16 11.34 7.40
CA GLN A 252 -8.11 10.00 8.01
C GLN A 252 -7.26 8.99 7.20
N THR A 253 -7.04 9.25 5.90
CA THR A 253 -6.21 8.45 5.00
C THR A 253 -4.75 8.92 4.95
N GLY A 254 -4.42 10.00 5.68
CA GLY A 254 -3.10 10.61 5.70
C GLY A 254 -2.82 11.59 4.54
N LYS A 255 -3.80 11.84 3.66
CA LYS A 255 -3.68 12.75 2.52
C LYS A 255 -3.83 14.20 2.97
N ARG A 256 -3.02 15.10 2.40
CA ARG A 256 -3.09 16.53 2.69
C ARG A 256 -4.33 17.17 2.04
N VAL A 257 -5.16 17.80 2.84
CA VAL A 257 -6.37 18.52 2.42
C VAL A 257 -6.33 19.96 2.95
N PRO A 258 -6.86 20.96 2.20
CA PRO A 258 -6.99 22.33 2.67
C PRO A 258 -7.73 22.41 4.01
N ALA A 259 -7.28 23.31 4.88
CA ALA A 259 -7.82 23.50 6.23
C ALA A 259 -7.93 24.99 6.55
N GLY A 260 -8.71 25.72 5.75
CA GLY A 260 -8.90 27.17 5.84
C GLY A 260 -8.80 27.85 4.47
N ASP A 261 -8.78 29.18 4.50
CA ASP A 261 -8.70 30.03 3.30
C ASP A 261 -7.26 30.47 2.98
N TRP A 262 -7.07 30.95 1.75
CA TRP A 262 -5.80 31.55 1.33
C TRP A 262 -5.55 32.86 2.10
N THR A 263 -4.40 32.94 2.78
CA THR A 263 -4.02 34.10 3.58
C THR A 263 -2.70 34.69 3.09
N LYS A 264 -2.59 36.01 3.00
CA LYS A 264 -1.32 36.69 2.69
C LYS A 264 -0.43 36.69 3.93
N CYS A 265 0.65 35.90 3.89
CA CYS A 265 1.52 35.68 5.05
C CYS A 265 2.93 36.23 4.87
N TYR A 266 3.38 36.40 3.62
CA TYR A 266 4.75 36.83 3.33
C TYR A 266 4.81 37.68 2.05
N PRO A 267 5.91 38.43 1.82
CA PRO A 267 6.01 39.31 0.65
C PRO A 267 5.86 38.57 -0.68
N ALA A 268 5.10 39.14 -1.61
CA ALA A 268 4.95 38.59 -2.95
C ALA A 268 6.23 38.78 -3.77
N ILE A 269 6.59 37.78 -4.58
CA ILE A 269 7.73 37.86 -5.52
C ILE A 269 7.29 38.10 -6.97
N ILE A 270 6.01 37.84 -7.25
CA ILE A 270 5.32 38.01 -8.53
C ILE A 270 4.00 38.74 -8.23
N ASP A 271 3.60 39.66 -9.10
CA ASP A 271 2.33 40.36 -9.04
C ASP A 271 1.20 39.55 -9.70
N GLU A 272 -0.05 39.81 -9.28
CA GLU A 272 -1.23 39.09 -9.77
C GLU A 272 -1.36 39.14 -11.32
N PRO A 273 -1.14 40.27 -12.01
CA PRO A 273 -1.19 40.32 -13.47
C PRO A 273 -0.19 39.38 -14.16
N THR A 274 1.07 39.35 -13.69
CA THR A 274 2.10 38.43 -14.25
C THR A 274 1.74 36.97 -13.99
N TRP A 275 1.20 36.67 -12.80
CA TRP A 275 0.76 35.32 -12.48
C TRP A 275 -0.38 34.86 -13.39
N GLN A 276 -1.40 35.70 -13.59
CA GLN A 276 -2.52 35.44 -14.49
C GLN A 276 -2.05 35.28 -15.95
N ALA A 277 -1.14 36.15 -16.41
CA ALA A 277 -0.55 36.05 -17.74
C ALA A 277 0.18 34.70 -17.95
N ALA A 278 0.91 34.23 -16.93
CA ALA A 278 1.56 32.92 -16.97
C ALA A 278 0.55 31.76 -16.96
N GLN A 279 -0.54 31.83 -16.18
CA GLN A 279 -1.62 30.83 -16.22
C GLN A 279 -2.26 30.77 -17.62
N ALA A 280 -2.59 31.92 -18.19
CA ALA A 280 -3.16 32.02 -19.52
C ALA A 280 -2.21 31.45 -20.58
N ALA A 281 -0.89 31.68 -20.46
CA ALA A 281 0.10 31.08 -21.35
C ALA A 281 0.15 29.55 -21.23
N LEU A 282 0.05 29.00 -20.01
CA LEU A 282 -0.05 27.55 -19.80
C LEU A 282 -1.33 26.96 -20.39
N GLN A 283 -2.48 27.61 -20.17
CA GLN A 283 -3.76 27.18 -20.71
C GLN A 283 -3.78 27.24 -22.25
N ARG A 284 -3.28 28.34 -22.85
CA ARG A 284 -3.15 28.47 -24.31
C ARG A 284 -2.30 27.35 -24.92
N ARG A 285 -1.24 26.89 -24.24
CA ARG A 285 -0.44 25.75 -24.72
C ARG A 285 -1.17 24.42 -24.57
N ALA A 286 -1.94 24.27 -23.50
CA ALA A 286 -2.78 23.10 -23.29
C ALA A 286 -3.86 22.99 -24.39
N SER A 287 -4.43 24.11 -24.83
CA SER A 287 -5.44 24.14 -25.90
C SER A 287 -4.86 24.16 -27.32
N ALA A 288 -3.68 24.76 -27.54
CA ALA A 288 -3.04 24.87 -28.86
C ALA A 288 -2.17 23.66 -29.25
N SER A 289 -1.91 22.72 -28.34
CA SER A 289 -1.14 21.52 -28.67
C SER A 289 -1.95 20.64 -29.64
N PRO A 290 -1.37 20.21 -30.79
CA PRO A 290 -1.97 19.18 -31.64
C PRO A 290 -2.29 17.89 -30.86
N SER A 291 -1.60 17.65 -29.74
CA SER A 291 -1.85 16.53 -28.82
C SER A 291 -3.12 16.68 -27.98
N ALA A 292 -3.67 17.89 -27.81
CA ALA A 292 -4.92 18.10 -27.08
C ALA A 292 -6.15 17.83 -27.96
N ARG A 293 -6.09 18.19 -29.25
CA ARG A 293 -7.12 17.84 -30.25
C ARG A 293 -7.15 16.35 -30.63
N ASN A 294 -6.05 15.64 -30.39
CA ASN A 294 -5.87 14.22 -30.76
C ASN A 294 -5.80 13.28 -29.54
N ARG A 295 -6.17 13.77 -28.34
CA ARG A 295 -6.11 13.03 -27.08
C ARG A 295 -7.30 12.09 -26.89
N ARG A 296 -7.77 11.46 -27.96
CA ARG A 296 -8.79 10.42 -27.87
C ARG A 296 -8.34 9.36 -26.86
N ILE A 297 -9.17 9.08 -25.86
CA ILE A 297 -8.88 8.04 -24.87
C ILE A 297 -8.46 6.75 -25.58
N ASN A 298 -7.34 6.16 -25.18
CA ASN A 298 -6.89 4.88 -25.72
C ASN A 298 -7.85 3.78 -25.22
N ILE A 299 -8.67 3.22 -26.11
CA ILE A 299 -9.66 2.19 -25.74
C ILE A 299 -9.01 0.85 -25.39
N LEU A 300 -7.74 0.66 -25.74
CA LEU A 300 -6.94 -0.53 -25.40
C LEU A 300 -6.05 -0.31 -24.16
N ALA A 301 -6.22 0.82 -23.46
CA ALA A 301 -5.38 1.17 -22.32
C ALA A 301 -5.48 0.12 -21.19
N GLY A 302 -4.31 -0.37 -20.77
CA GLY A 302 -4.18 -1.37 -19.70
C GLY A 302 -4.36 -2.82 -20.12
N MET A 303 -4.61 -3.09 -21.41
CA MET A 303 -4.79 -4.46 -21.92
C MET A 303 -3.63 -4.94 -22.80
N VAL A 304 -2.78 -4.03 -23.29
CA VAL A 304 -1.71 -4.37 -24.26
C VAL A 304 -0.36 -4.61 -23.57
N ILE A 305 0.25 -5.78 -23.81
CA ILE A 305 1.53 -6.22 -23.23
C ILE A 305 2.52 -6.69 -24.30
N CYS A 306 3.81 -6.57 -23.98
CA CYS A 306 4.91 -6.91 -24.89
C CYS A 306 5.19 -8.41 -24.84
N GLY A 307 5.22 -9.09 -26.00
CA GLY A 307 5.51 -10.51 -26.08
C GLY A 307 6.95 -10.90 -25.73
N ALA A 308 7.89 -9.94 -25.65
CA ALA A 308 9.28 -10.22 -25.25
C ALA A 308 9.53 -10.07 -23.74
N CYS A 309 8.97 -9.04 -23.10
CA CYS A 309 9.25 -8.76 -21.68
C CYS A 309 8.00 -8.77 -20.80
N PHE A 310 6.83 -9.09 -21.35
CA PHE A 310 5.50 -9.03 -20.71
C PHE A 310 5.12 -7.69 -20.05
N GLY A 311 5.97 -6.67 -20.22
CA GLY A 311 5.75 -5.33 -19.72
C GLY A 311 4.68 -4.58 -20.52
N PRO A 312 4.11 -3.51 -19.93
CA PRO A 312 3.03 -2.76 -20.55
C PRO A 312 3.52 -2.00 -21.79
N LEU A 313 2.72 -2.02 -22.87
CA LEU A 313 2.88 -1.04 -23.95
C LEU A 313 2.11 0.23 -23.62
N PHE A 314 2.72 1.38 -23.92
CA PHE A 314 2.06 2.67 -23.82
C PHE A 314 1.92 3.31 -25.20
N LEU A 315 0.93 4.18 -25.34
CA LEU A 315 0.69 4.92 -26.57
C LEU A 315 1.69 6.09 -26.66
N GLY A 316 2.63 5.99 -27.58
CA GLY A 316 3.51 7.07 -27.99
C GLY A 316 2.99 7.77 -29.24
N THR A 317 3.41 9.03 -29.42
CA THR A 317 3.19 9.78 -30.66
C THR A 317 4.51 9.91 -31.38
N HIS A 318 4.66 9.31 -32.56
CA HIS A 318 5.87 9.42 -33.37
C HIS A 318 5.61 10.31 -34.58
N ASN A 319 6.16 11.53 -34.57
CA ASN A 319 5.85 12.61 -35.52
C ASN A 319 4.34 12.91 -35.65
N LYS A 320 3.99 14.04 -36.27
CA LYS A 320 2.71 14.77 -36.11
C LYS A 320 1.39 14.02 -36.44
N SER A 321 1.37 12.72 -36.71
CA SER A 321 0.13 11.98 -37.02
C SER A 321 0.09 10.47 -36.69
N ALA A 322 1.21 9.77 -36.49
CA ALA A 322 1.19 8.32 -36.28
C ALA A 322 1.17 7.95 -34.79
N ARG A 323 -0.01 7.51 -34.31
CA ARG A 323 -0.19 6.92 -32.97
C ARG A 323 0.40 5.51 -32.96
N ARG A 324 1.44 5.28 -32.13
CA ARG A 324 2.14 3.99 -32.06
C ARG A 324 2.25 3.45 -30.65
N LEU A 325 2.19 2.14 -30.49
CA LEU A 325 2.42 1.47 -29.21
C LEU A 325 3.91 1.15 -29.07
N ILE A 326 4.47 1.49 -27.91
CA ILE A 326 5.88 1.35 -27.57
C ILE A 326 5.99 0.61 -26.23
N CYS A 327 6.92 -0.33 -26.14
CA CYS A 327 7.25 -1.00 -24.89
C CYS A 327 7.77 0.01 -23.84
N ARG A 328 7.12 0.08 -22.67
CA ARG A 328 7.50 1.00 -21.58
C ARG A 328 8.90 0.69 -21.05
N ASN A 329 9.18 -0.60 -20.81
CA ASN A 329 10.47 -1.03 -20.25
C ASN A 329 11.61 -0.69 -21.22
N ARG A 330 11.41 -0.79 -22.54
CA ARG A 330 12.38 -0.29 -23.51
C ARG A 330 12.56 1.23 -23.44
N HIS A 331 11.46 1.99 -23.46
CA HIS A 331 11.53 3.45 -23.45
C HIS A 331 12.23 3.99 -22.19
N GLN A 332 12.18 3.24 -21.09
CA GLN A 332 12.82 3.57 -19.83
C GLN A 332 14.19 2.89 -19.63
N ASN A 333 14.69 2.15 -20.64
CA ASN A 333 15.92 1.35 -20.57
C ASN A 333 15.94 0.37 -19.36
N SER A 334 14.82 -0.29 -19.10
CA SER A 334 14.56 -1.19 -17.97
C SER A 334 14.43 -2.66 -18.40
N GLY A 335 15.38 -3.17 -19.20
CA GLY A 335 15.50 -4.61 -19.48
C GLY A 335 14.62 -5.16 -20.62
N CYS A 336 14.39 -4.41 -21.69
CA CYS A 336 13.72 -4.92 -22.89
C CYS A 336 14.32 -4.34 -24.18
N ASP A 337 14.77 -5.23 -25.07
CA ASP A 337 15.45 -4.87 -26.33
C ASP A 337 14.52 -4.84 -27.55
N ALA A 338 13.22 -5.07 -27.39
CA ALA A 338 12.25 -5.10 -28.48
C ALA A 338 12.13 -3.73 -29.17
N ARG A 339 12.78 -3.55 -30.33
CA ARG A 339 12.82 -2.26 -31.06
C ARG A 339 11.54 -1.92 -31.81
N THR A 340 10.66 -2.90 -31.98
CA THR A 340 9.43 -2.83 -32.76
C THR A 340 8.43 -1.85 -32.17
N THR A 341 7.73 -1.11 -33.05
CA THR A 341 6.63 -0.20 -32.68
C THR A 341 5.40 -0.56 -33.50
N TYR A 342 4.22 -0.56 -32.87
CA TYR A 342 2.99 -1.07 -33.50
C TYR A 342 2.05 0.07 -33.87
N HIS A 343 1.38 -0.01 -35.02
CA HIS A 343 0.44 1.01 -35.46
C HIS A 343 -0.89 0.88 -34.68
N TYR A 344 -1.16 1.84 -33.80
CA TYR A 344 -2.32 1.78 -32.90
C TYR A 344 -3.66 1.72 -33.65
N PRO A 345 -3.92 2.53 -34.71
CA PRO A 345 -5.16 2.46 -35.46
C PRO A 345 -5.47 1.09 -36.10
N ASN A 346 -4.44 0.36 -36.52
CA ASN A 346 -4.62 -0.97 -37.13
C ASN A 346 -5.10 -1.97 -36.08
N LEU A 347 -4.47 -1.95 -34.91
CA LEU A 347 -4.85 -2.80 -33.79
C LEU A 347 -6.23 -2.42 -33.23
N GLU A 348 -6.51 -1.12 -33.07
CA GLU A 348 -7.81 -0.59 -32.64
C GLU A 348 -8.94 -1.10 -33.54
N ARG A 349 -8.77 -0.98 -34.87
CA ARG A 349 -9.75 -1.48 -35.84
C ARG A 349 -9.92 -2.99 -35.76
N GLY A 350 -8.83 -3.75 -35.78
CA GLY A 350 -8.91 -5.22 -35.74
C GLY A 350 -9.57 -5.75 -34.47
N VAL A 351 -9.26 -5.16 -33.31
CA VAL A 351 -9.93 -5.54 -32.05
C VAL A 351 -11.42 -5.24 -32.13
N LEU A 352 -11.82 -4.06 -32.59
CA LEU A 352 -13.24 -3.70 -32.71
C LEU A 352 -14.00 -4.52 -33.77
N ASP A 353 -13.35 -4.89 -34.86
CA ASP A 353 -13.97 -5.68 -35.93
C ASP A 353 -14.16 -7.14 -35.50
N TYR A 354 -13.14 -7.75 -34.91
CA TYR A 354 -13.18 -9.20 -34.67
C TYR A 354 -13.68 -9.57 -33.28
N VAL A 355 -13.44 -8.77 -32.23
CA VAL A 355 -13.93 -9.10 -30.88
C VAL A 355 -15.45 -8.99 -30.78
N LEU A 356 -16.08 -8.08 -31.52
CA LEU A 356 -17.54 -7.88 -31.52
C LEU A 356 -18.31 -8.97 -32.27
N HIS A 357 -17.64 -9.78 -33.10
CA HIS A 357 -18.26 -10.77 -33.97
C HIS A 357 -17.89 -12.22 -33.64
N ILE A 358 -17.17 -12.47 -32.54
CA ILE A 358 -16.89 -13.84 -32.09
C ILE A 358 -18.15 -14.47 -31.49
N ALA A 359 -18.48 -15.68 -31.98
CA ALA A 359 -19.33 -16.60 -31.27
C ALA A 359 -18.60 -17.10 -30.01
N VAL A 360 -18.89 -16.48 -28.87
CA VAL A 360 -18.44 -16.99 -27.57
C VAL A 360 -19.33 -18.18 -27.23
N PRO A 361 -18.78 -19.37 -26.93
CA PRO A 361 -19.59 -20.47 -26.40
C PRO A 361 -20.33 -19.96 -25.17
N GLU A 362 -21.66 -20.06 -25.20
CA GLU A 362 -22.50 -19.75 -24.04
C GLU A 362 -21.93 -20.55 -22.87
N GLN A 363 -21.63 -19.88 -21.74
CA GLN A 363 -21.04 -20.58 -20.62
C GLN A 363 -21.99 -21.72 -20.23
N THR A 364 -21.55 -22.97 -20.40
CA THR A 364 -22.16 -24.09 -19.70
C THR A 364 -22.11 -23.71 -18.22
N GLY A 365 -23.30 -23.69 -17.60
CA GLY A 365 -23.60 -22.96 -16.39
C GLY A 365 -22.84 -23.37 -15.11
N PRO A 366 -23.38 -23.05 -13.92
CA PRO A 366 -22.72 -23.08 -12.59
C PRO A 366 -22.20 -24.44 -12.07
N GLY A 367 -22.04 -25.45 -12.92
CA GLY A 367 -21.95 -26.86 -12.51
C GLY A 367 -20.73 -27.26 -11.69
N SER A 368 -19.56 -26.62 -11.85
CA SER A 368 -18.38 -27.02 -11.06
C SER A 368 -18.35 -26.36 -9.69
N SER A 369 -18.75 -25.10 -9.59
CA SER A 369 -18.72 -24.30 -8.35
C SER A 369 -19.85 -24.71 -7.40
N ALA A 370 -21.05 -24.97 -7.92
CA ALA A 370 -22.20 -25.36 -7.12
C ALA A 370 -21.96 -26.69 -6.39
N GLY A 371 -21.37 -27.68 -7.05
CA GLY A 371 -21.04 -28.97 -6.43
C GLY A 371 -19.97 -28.84 -5.32
N LEU A 372 -18.97 -27.98 -5.50
CA LEU A 372 -17.96 -27.68 -4.48
C LEU A 372 -18.56 -26.97 -3.27
N ILE A 373 -19.47 -26.02 -3.49
CA ILE A 373 -20.20 -25.31 -2.43
C ILE A 373 -21.05 -26.30 -1.63
N THR A 374 -21.84 -27.14 -2.29
CA THR A 374 -22.67 -28.15 -1.62
C THR A 374 -21.84 -29.15 -0.81
N ASN A 375 -20.71 -29.61 -1.34
CA ASN A 375 -19.82 -30.53 -0.62
C ASN A 375 -19.20 -29.87 0.64
N LEU A 376 -18.80 -28.59 0.53
CA LEU A 376 -18.22 -27.86 1.65
C LEU A 376 -19.28 -27.55 2.73
N GLU A 377 -20.52 -27.23 2.33
CA GLU A 377 -21.66 -27.05 3.22
C GLU A 377 -21.99 -28.33 4.01
N LEU A 378 -22.03 -29.48 3.33
CA LEU A 378 -22.23 -30.78 3.97
C LEU A 378 -21.11 -31.09 4.96
N SER A 379 -19.84 -30.88 4.59
CA SER A 379 -18.71 -31.09 5.50
C SER A 379 -18.75 -30.17 6.73
N LEU A 380 -19.17 -28.91 6.56
CA LEU A 380 -19.34 -27.98 7.68
C LEU A 380 -20.48 -28.39 8.61
N GLN A 381 -21.60 -28.90 8.08
CA GLN A 381 -22.69 -29.42 8.90
C GLN A 381 -22.23 -30.63 9.73
N GLU A 382 -21.51 -31.57 9.15
CA GLU A 382 -20.95 -32.72 9.87
C GLU A 382 -19.99 -32.30 10.99
N ARG A 383 -19.10 -31.33 10.71
CA ARG A 383 -18.15 -30.80 11.70
C ARG A 383 -18.87 -30.09 12.85
N LYS A 384 -19.89 -29.27 12.56
CA LYS A 384 -20.71 -28.60 13.59
C LYS A 384 -21.47 -29.60 14.46
N ALA A 385 -22.09 -30.61 13.87
CA ALA A 385 -22.76 -31.68 14.62
C ALA A 385 -21.79 -32.49 15.49
N ARG A 386 -20.54 -32.70 15.01
CA ARG A 386 -19.49 -33.35 15.80
C ARG A 386 -19.01 -32.47 16.96
N LEU A 387 -18.95 -31.15 16.76
CA LEU A 387 -18.60 -30.18 17.80
C LEU A 387 -19.64 -30.20 18.93
N GLU A 388 -20.93 -30.16 18.60
CA GLU A 388 -22.01 -30.23 19.59
C GLU A 388 -21.93 -31.51 20.44
N LYS A 389 -21.69 -32.68 19.81
CA LYS A 389 -21.51 -33.95 20.53
C LYS A 389 -20.30 -33.95 21.45
N LEU A 390 -19.19 -33.35 21.02
CA LEU A 390 -17.96 -33.24 21.83
C LEU A 390 -18.15 -32.28 23.00
N VAL A 391 -18.84 -31.15 22.80
CA VAL A 391 -19.16 -30.18 23.84
C VAL A 391 -20.10 -30.79 24.90
N ASP A 392 -21.14 -31.52 24.49
CA ASP A 392 -22.04 -32.24 25.41
C ASP A 392 -21.27 -33.30 26.21
N SER A 393 -20.40 -34.07 25.55
CA SER A 393 -19.57 -35.08 26.22
C SER A 393 -18.55 -34.47 27.20
N TYR A 394 -17.95 -33.34 26.83
CA TYR A 394 -17.02 -32.60 27.67
C TYR A 394 -17.70 -32.04 28.92
N SER A 395 -18.93 -31.52 28.80
CA SER A 395 -19.70 -31.01 29.94
C SER A 395 -19.94 -32.06 31.04
N ARG A 396 -19.89 -33.34 30.69
CA ARG A 396 -20.09 -34.48 31.61
C ARG A 396 -18.80 -35.07 32.17
N THR A 397 -17.68 -34.96 31.47
CA THR A 397 -16.44 -35.69 31.79
C THR A 397 -15.23 -34.80 32.07
N GLY A 398 -15.22 -33.54 31.61
CA GLY A 398 -14.13 -32.59 31.84
C GLY A 398 -12.77 -33.01 31.26
N SER A 399 -12.74 -33.87 30.25
CA SER A 399 -11.48 -34.41 29.71
C SER A 399 -10.68 -33.39 28.90
N ALA A 400 -9.42 -33.17 29.28
CA ALA A 400 -8.46 -32.32 28.55
C ALA A 400 -8.20 -32.79 27.11
N ALA A 401 -8.43 -34.08 26.80
CA ALA A 401 -8.34 -34.58 25.42
C ALA A 401 -9.53 -34.12 24.57
N MET A 402 -10.71 -34.03 25.16
CA MET A 402 -11.91 -33.53 24.48
C MET A 402 -11.85 -32.02 24.29
N GLU A 403 -11.31 -31.28 25.26
CA GLU A 403 -11.06 -29.83 25.14
C GLU A 403 -10.17 -29.50 23.94
N ARG A 404 -9.05 -30.23 23.76
CA ARG A 404 -8.19 -30.08 22.57
C ARG A 404 -8.94 -30.43 21.27
N GLY A 405 -9.79 -31.45 21.31
CA GLY A 405 -10.64 -31.84 20.17
C GLY A 405 -11.65 -30.75 19.78
N ILE A 406 -12.27 -30.10 20.76
CA ILE A 406 -13.19 -28.97 20.59
C ILE A 406 -12.46 -27.81 19.91
N LEU A 407 -11.31 -27.38 20.45
CA LEU A 407 -10.52 -26.26 19.91
C LEU A 407 -9.96 -26.52 18.49
N SER A 408 -9.66 -27.78 18.15
CA SER A 408 -9.26 -28.16 16.79
C SER A 408 -10.42 -28.05 15.81
N LEU A 409 -11.59 -28.57 16.22
CA LEU A 409 -12.77 -28.62 15.38
C LEU A 409 -13.38 -27.23 15.16
N GLU A 410 -13.32 -26.34 16.17
CA GLU A 410 -13.70 -24.93 16.03
C GLU A 410 -12.82 -24.20 14.99
N ARG A 411 -11.50 -24.42 15.01
CA ARG A 411 -10.58 -23.86 13.99
C ARG A 411 -10.90 -24.36 12.58
N GLU A 412 -11.17 -25.65 12.47
CA GLU A 412 -11.55 -26.29 11.20
C GLU A 412 -12.88 -25.75 10.65
N ILE A 413 -13.86 -25.47 11.51
CA ILE A 413 -15.13 -24.83 11.13
C ILE A 413 -14.89 -23.41 10.63
N LEU A 414 -14.08 -22.61 11.34
CA LEU A 414 -13.77 -21.24 10.95
C LEU A 414 -13.10 -21.16 9.57
N VAL A 415 -12.14 -22.05 9.29
CA VAL A 415 -11.47 -22.12 7.98
C VAL A 415 -12.46 -22.50 6.88
N GLY A 416 -13.30 -23.51 7.13
CA GLY A 416 -14.31 -23.91 6.15
C GLY A 416 -15.37 -22.84 5.87
N GLU A 417 -15.74 -22.04 6.87
CA GLU A 417 -16.67 -20.91 6.70
C GLU A 417 -16.07 -19.78 5.85
N ASP A 418 -14.78 -19.49 5.99
CA ASP A 418 -14.07 -18.51 5.16
C ASP A 418 -13.94 -18.97 3.70
N ASP A 419 -13.60 -20.25 3.48
CA ASP A 419 -13.54 -20.84 2.14
C ASP A 419 -14.91 -20.84 1.45
N LEU A 420 -15.99 -21.12 2.18
CA LEU A 420 -17.36 -21.05 1.68
C LEU A 420 -17.75 -19.61 1.31
N ALA A 421 -17.38 -18.62 2.14
CA ALA A 421 -17.62 -17.21 1.87
C ALA A 421 -16.87 -16.73 0.61
N ARG A 422 -15.61 -17.19 0.43
CA ARG A 422 -14.81 -16.90 -0.77
C ARG A 422 -15.44 -17.47 -2.04
N LEU A 423 -15.83 -18.74 -2.02
CA LEU A 423 -16.46 -19.41 -3.19
C LEU A 423 -17.80 -18.77 -3.55
N ARG A 424 -18.65 -18.44 -2.57
CA ARG A 424 -19.92 -17.74 -2.81
C ARG A 424 -19.72 -16.34 -3.35
N ARG A 425 -18.65 -15.63 -2.94
CA ARG A 425 -18.31 -14.32 -3.52
C ARG A 425 -17.92 -14.48 -5.00
N GLN A 426 -17.09 -15.45 -5.34
CA GLN A 426 -16.69 -15.74 -6.72
C GLN A 426 -17.90 -16.13 -7.59
N GLU A 427 -18.82 -16.94 -7.06
CA GLU A 427 -20.05 -17.30 -7.75
C GLU A 427 -20.96 -16.10 -7.97
N ARG A 428 -21.14 -15.22 -6.97
CA ARG A 428 -21.91 -13.97 -7.11
C ARG A 428 -21.28 -13.01 -8.11
N GLU A 429 -19.96 -12.90 -8.14
CA GLU A 429 -19.22 -12.08 -9.10
C GLU A 429 -19.32 -12.63 -10.53
N ALA A 430 -19.30 -13.97 -10.68
CA ALA A 430 -19.53 -14.63 -11.96
C ALA A 430 -20.99 -14.50 -12.43
N ALA A 431 -21.96 -14.65 -11.53
CA ALA A 431 -23.40 -14.53 -11.79
C ALA A 431 -23.82 -13.08 -12.10
N ASN A 432 -23.16 -12.09 -11.50
CA ASN A 432 -23.38 -10.67 -11.80
C ASN A 432 -22.63 -10.18 -13.05
N ARG A 433 -21.86 -11.03 -13.73
CA ARG A 433 -21.26 -10.67 -15.01
C ARG A 433 -22.37 -10.73 -16.07
N PRO A 434 -22.72 -9.62 -16.73
CA PRO A 434 -23.68 -9.66 -17.84
C PRO A 434 -23.21 -10.68 -18.87
N ALA A 435 -24.16 -11.42 -19.45
CA ALA A 435 -23.87 -12.47 -20.40
C ALA A 435 -22.94 -11.94 -21.52
N PRO A 436 -21.93 -12.71 -21.97
CA PRO A 436 -21.01 -12.27 -23.03
C PRO A 436 -21.75 -11.74 -24.27
N THR A 437 -22.91 -12.31 -24.60
CA THR A 437 -23.79 -11.88 -25.69
C THR A 437 -24.38 -10.48 -25.48
N GLU A 438 -24.77 -10.12 -24.25
CA GLU A 438 -25.27 -8.79 -23.91
C GLU A 438 -24.16 -7.73 -23.94
N LEU A 439 -22.97 -8.08 -23.46
CA LEU A 439 -21.79 -7.23 -23.52
C LEU A 439 -21.37 -6.94 -24.97
N LEU A 440 -21.41 -7.96 -25.85
CA LEU A 440 -21.13 -7.80 -27.27
C LEU A 440 -22.15 -6.90 -27.97
N LYS A 441 -23.45 -7.02 -27.62
CA LYS A 441 -24.51 -6.14 -28.14
C LYS A 441 -24.29 -4.68 -27.73
N ARG A 442 -24.03 -4.43 -26.45
CA ARG A 442 -23.74 -3.07 -25.93
C ARG A 442 -22.49 -2.47 -26.57
N ALA A 443 -21.44 -3.26 -26.77
CA ALA A 443 -20.22 -2.80 -27.42
C ALA A 443 -20.43 -2.50 -28.92
N SER A 444 -21.27 -3.28 -29.62
CA SER A 444 -21.68 -2.99 -31.00
C SER A 444 -22.45 -1.66 -31.12
N GLU A 445 -23.42 -1.42 -30.22
CA GLU A 445 -24.20 -0.18 -30.18
C GLU A 445 -23.32 1.06 -29.89
N LEU A 446 -22.32 0.92 -29.00
CA LEU A 446 -21.40 2.00 -28.65
C LEU A 446 -20.36 2.29 -29.74
N ARG A 447 -19.98 1.29 -30.55
CA ARG A 447 -19.03 1.47 -31.65
C ARG A 447 -19.51 2.55 -32.63
N GLY A 448 -20.80 2.58 -32.96
CA GLY A 448 -21.40 3.57 -33.85
C GLY A 448 -21.44 5.00 -33.30
N LYS A 449 -21.30 5.16 -31.97
CA LYS A 449 -21.39 6.45 -31.26
C LYS A 449 -20.03 6.95 -30.74
N MET A 450 -18.93 6.29 -31.08
CA MET A 450 -17.60 6.53 -30.53
C MET A 450 -16.93 7.80 -31.10
N ILE A 451 -17.49 8.98 -30.80
CA ILE A 451 -17.08 10.29 -31.32
C ILE A 451 -16.32 11.11 -30.26
N ASP A 452 -16.75 11.02 -29.00
CA ASP A 452 -16.22 11.76 -27.84
C ASP A 452 -15.39 10.86 -26.89
N ASP A 453 -14.72 11.49 -25.92
CA ASP A 453 -13.87 10.79 -24.94
C ASP A 453 -14.66 9.94 -23.94
N ASP A 454 -15.87 10.33 -23.54
CA ASP A 454 -16.70 9.56 -22.60
C ASP A 454 -17.17 8.25 -23.24
N SER A 455 -17.63 8.30 -24.49
CA SER A 455 -17.96 7.12 -25.30
C SER A 455 -16.77 6.15 -25.44
N ARG A 456 -15.55 6.67 -25.54
CA ARG A 456 -14.31 5.87 -25.59
C ARG A 456 -13.92 5.29 -24.24
N SER A 457 -14.17 6.00 -23.15
CA SER A 457 -14.00 5.50 -21.79
C SER A 457 -14.93 4.32 -21.50
N HIS A 458 -16.21 4.45 -21.85
CA HIS A 458 -17.19 3.37 -21.74
C HIS A 458 -16.82 2.15 -22.60
N MET A 459 -16.33 2.38 -23.83
CA MET A 459 -15.80 1.31 -24.67
C MET A 459 -14.60 0.62 -24.02
N ASN A 460 -13.66 1.34 -23.39
CA ASN A 460 -12.54 0.72 -22.68
C ASN A 460 -13.02 -0.17 -21.52
N GLN A 461 -14.01 0.28 -20.74
CA GLN A 461 -14.57 -0.49 -19.63
C GLN A 461 -15.23 -1.79 -20.12
N LEU A 462 -15.99 -1.73 -21.21
CA LEU A 462 -16.58 -2.91 -21.84
C LEU A 462 -15.52 -3.85 -22.44
N LEU A 463 -14.51 -3.30 -23.12
CA LEU A 463 -13.43 -4.13 -23.64
C LEU A 463 -12.64 -4.81 -22.51
N ARG A 464 -12.47 -4.19 -21.35
CA ARG A 464 -11.83 -4.84 -20.19
C ARG A 464 -12.64 -6.00 -19.60
N SER A 465 -13.96 -6.00 -19.77
CA SER A 465 -14.78 -7.13 -19.33
C SER A 465 -14.75 -8.30 -20.31
N LEU A 466 -14.39 -8.06 -21.58
CA LEU A 466 -14.30 -9.09 -22.63
C LEU A 466 -12.87 -9.56 -22.90
N VAL A 467 -11.91 -8.63 -22.94
CA VAL A 467 -10.50 -8.83 -23.27
C VAL A 467 -9.67 -8.93 -22.01
N THR A 468 -9.04 -10.08 -21.82
CA THR A 468 -8.12 -10.31 -20.70
C THR A 468 -6.76 -9.67 -20.94
N SER A 469 -6.19 -9.87 -22.14
CA SER A 469 -4.95 -9.21 -22.54
C SER A 469 -4.75 -9.26 -24.06
N ILE A 470 -3.89 -8.38 -24.56
CA ILE A 470 -3.48 -8.31 -25.97
C ILE A 470 -1.95 -8.41 -25.98
N VAL A 471 -1.42 -9.53 -26.45
CA VAL A 471 0.02 -9.79 -26.52
C VAL A 471 0.55 -9.40 -27.89
N MET A 472 1.50 -8.46 -27.91
CA MET A 472 2.14 -7.99 -29.14
C MET A 472 3.47 -8.70 -29.36
N ASN A 473 3.58 -9.50 -30.43
CA ASN A 473 4.82 -10.20 -30.76
C ASN A 473 5.80 -9.25 -31.46
N PRO A 474 7.03 -9.05 -30.95
CA PRO A 474 8.01 -8.15 -31.56
C PRO A 474 8.69 -8.69 -32.81
N ALA A 475 8.72 -10.01 -33.02
CA ALA A 475 9.38 -10.64 -34.16
C ALA A 475 8.57 -10.52 -35.46
N ASN A 476 7.27 -10.80 -35.41
CA ASN A 476 6.40 -10.82 -36.59
C ASN A 476 5.36 -9.69 -36.63
N MET A 477 5.31 -8.84 -35.60
CA MET A 477 4.35 -7.74 -35.44
C MET A 477 2.88 -8.16 -35.31
N GLU A 478 2.61 -9.43 -35.01
CA GLU A 478 1.25 -9.93 -34.81
C GLU A 478 0.74 -9.64 -33.40
N ALA A 479 -0.58 -9.49 -33.27
CA ALA A 479 -1.26 -9.35 -32.00
C ALA A 479 -2.08 -10.60 -31.69
N THR A 480 -1.94 -11.13 -30.47
CA THR A 480 -2.80 -12.19 -29.96
C THR A 480 -3.75 -11.58 -28.91
N VAL A 481 -5.04 -11.55 -29.23
CA VAL A 481 -6.10 -11.02 -28.36
C VAL A 481 -6.70 -12.17 -27.58
N ILE A 482 -6.62 -12.12 -26.25
CA ILE A 482 -7.10 -13.16 -25.34
C ILE A 482 -8.39 -12.67 -24.68
N LEU A 483 -9.44 -13.49 -24.71
CA LEU A 483 -10.77 -13.13 -24.23
C LEU A 483 -11.21 -14.00 -23.06
N LEU A 484 -12.07 -13.42 -22.19
CA LEU A 484 -12.84 -14.11 -21.16
C LEU A 484 -12.03 -15.08 -20.29
N GLY A 485 -10.87 -14.64 -19.79
CA GLY A 485 -10.02 -15.45 -18.92
C GLY A 485 -9.24 -16.54 -19.64
N GLY A 486 -9.10 -16.43 -20.96
CA GLY A 486 -8.33 -17.39 -21.76
C GLY A 486 -9.19 -18.40 -22.51
N LEU A 487 -10.53 -18.30 -22.49
CA LEU A 487 -11.44 -19.25 -23.16
C LEU A 487 -11.42 -19.16 -24.69
N ALA A 488 -11.01 -18.01 -25.24
CA ALA A 488 -10.91 -17.80 -26.68
C ALA A 488 -9.75 -16.84 -26.99
N ALA A 489 -9.14 -17.00 -28.16
CA ALA A 489 -8.14 -16.08 -28.67
C ALA A 489 -8.25 -15.85 -30.18
N ILE A 490 -7.93 -14.63 -30.63
CA ILE A 490 -7.78 -14.27 -32.05
C ILE A 490 -6.35 -13.80 -32.30
N ARG A 491 -5.80 -14.17 -33.46
CA ARG A 491 -4.56 -13.56 -33.98
C ARG A 491 -4.86 -12.55 -35.09
N LEU A 492 -4.25 -11.38 -34.96
CA LEU A 492 -4.31 -10.28 -35.92
C LEU A 492 -2.93 -10.02 -36.51
N ASP A 493 -2.86 -9.76 -37.81
CA ASP A 493 -1.64 -9.34 -38.49
C ASP A 493 -1.26 -7.87 -38.15
N LYS A 494 -0.14 -7.39 -38.67
CA LYS A 494 0.34 -5.99 -38.50
C LYS A 494 -0.61 -4.92 -39.07
N HIS A 495 -1.58 -5.32 -39.90
CA HIS A 495 -2.59 -4.46 -40.52
C HIS A 495 -3.95 -4.52 -39.79
N GLY A 496 -4.06 -5.38 -38.77
CA GLY A 496 -5.27 -5.58 -37.99
C GLY A 496 -6.27 -6.55 -38.62
N ASN A 497 -5.88 -7.34 -39.62
CA ASN A 497 -6.74 -8.36 -40.22
C ASN A 497 -6.60 -9.68 -39.46
N LYS A 498 -7.70 -10.44 -39.37
CA LYS A 498 -7.69 -11.80 -38.79
C LYS A 498 -6.87 -12.73 -39.70
N ILE A 499 -5.95 -13.49 -39.09
CA ILE A 499 -5.15 -14.50 -39.80
C ILE A 499 -6.02 -15.77 -39.95
N ALA A 500 -6.19 -16.25 -41.18
CA ALA A 500 -7.04 -17.42 -41.48
C ALA A 500 -6.49 -18.69 -40.79
N GLY A 501 -7.36 -19.42 -40.07
CA GLY A 501 -6.99 -20.62 -39.29
C GLY A 501 -6.49 -20.36 -37.86
N ALA A 502 -6.43 -19.10 -37.42
CA ALA A 502 -5.86 -18.72 -36.13
C ALA A 502 -6.88 -18.55 -34.99
N ASP A 503 -7.94 -19.36 -34.99
CA ASP A 503 -8.75 -19.56 -33.78
C ASP A 503 -7.95 -20.49 -32.86
N ALA A 504 -7.01 -19.88 -32.13
CA ALA A 504 -6.21 -20.61 -31.18
C ALA A 504 -7.12 -21.08 -30.04
N LYS A 505 -7.20 -22.40 -29.82
CA LYS A 505 -7.69 -22.93 -28.53
C LYS A 505 -6.77 -22.36 -27.46
N ALA A 506 -7.22 -21.35 -26.75
CA ALA A 506 -6.48 -20.81 -25.63
C ALA A 506 -6.96 -21.51 -24.37
N MET A 507 -6.02 -21.86 -23.49
CA MET A 507 -6.17 -21.82 -22.04
C MET A 507 -4.85 -21.37 -21.43
N LEU A 508 -4.86 -20.68 -20.31
CA LEU A 508 -3.66 -20.11 -19.70
C LEU A 508 -3.86 -20.10 -18.20
N LEU A 509 -3.14 -20.93 -17.46
CA LEU A 509 -2.99 -20.82 -16.00
C LEU A 509 -1.65 -21.47 -15.63
N ASP A 510 -0.76 -20.93 -14.81
CA ASP A 510 -0.68 -19.83 -13.84
C ASP A 510 0.68 -20.06 -13.06
N PRO A 511 1.00 -19.42 -11.91
CA PRO A 511 2.14 -19.85 -11.09
C PRO A 511 2.05 -21.26 -10.53
N GLU A 512 0.87 -21.82 -10.24
CA GLU A 512 0.66 -23.24 -9.88
C GLU A 512 -0.78 -23.86 -9.93
N GLY A 513 -1.90 -23.13 -9.88
CA GLY A 513 -3.24 -23.60 -10.32
C GLY A 513 -3.47 -23.76 -11.84
N ARG A 514 -2.64 -24.56 -12.52
CA ARG A 514 -2.48 -24.57 -13.99
C ARG A 514 -3.57 -25.40 -14.69
N ALA A 515 -4.09 -25.00 -15.85
CA ALA A 515 -3.69 -25.64 -17.10
C ALA A 515 -3.56 -24.62 -18.25
N GLN A 516 -2.35 -24.58 -18.82
CA GLN A 516 -1.94 -23.80 -19.98
C GLN A 516 -2.06 -24.60 -21.28
N THR A 517 -2.57 -23.99 -22.34
CA THR A 517 -1.99 -24.05 -23.69
C THR A 517 -2.31 -22.77 -24.48
N ILE A 518 -1.28 -21.97 -24.77
CA ILE A 518 -1.09 -21.33 -26.08
C ILE A 518 0.04 -22.17 -26.68
N ALA A 519 -0.26 -23.27 -27.39
CA ALA A 519 0.78 -24.28 -27.73
C ALA A 519 2.05 -23.60 -28.30
N ALA A 520 3.16 -23.72 -27.56
CA ALA A 520 4.50 -23.26 -27.92
C ALA A 520 4.66 -21.75 -28.22
N THR A 521 4.29 -20.89 -27.26
CA THR A 521 4.91 -19.57 -26.91
C THR A 521 5.24 -18.54 -28.01
N ILE A 522 4.88 -18.71 -29.29
CA ILE A 522 5.60 -18.14 -30.46
C ILE A 522 6.80 -19.07 -30.76
N GLY A 523 6.81 -19.70 -31.93
CA GLY A 523 7.77 -20.76 -32.29
C GLY A 523 9.23 -20.47 -31.92
N SER A 524 9.84 -21.44 -31.25
CA SER A 524 11.27 -21.81 -31.26
C SER A 524 12.33 -20.76 -31.66
N ASP A 525 12.37 -19.57 -31.03
CA ASP A 525 13.56 -18.68 -31.08
C ASP A 525 13.58 -17.49 -30.09
N VAL A 526 12.87 -17.56 -28.95
CA VAL A 526 13.03 -16.55 -27.88
C VAL A 526 13.87 -17.15 -26.74
N PRO A 527 15.09 -16.65 -26.49
CA PRO A 527 15.98 -17.25 -25.49
C PRO A 527 15.36 -17.26 -24.09
N HIS A 528 15.21 -18.46 -23.55
CA HIS A 528 14.83 -18.73 -22.17
C HIS A 528 15.86 -18.14 -21.19
N ARG A 529 15.58 -16.99 -20.61
CA ARG A 529 16.09 -16.59 -19.28
C ARG A 529 15.34 -15.35 -18.81
N MET A 530 15.07 -15.29 -17.52
CA MET A 530 14.35 -14.23 -16.80
C MET A 530 12.82 -14.37 -16.74
N MET A 531 12.36 -15.59 -16.43
CA MET A 531 11.07 -15.84 -15.78
C MET A 531 11.23 -16.09 -14.26
N LEU A 532 12.40 -15.78 -13.66
CA LEU A 532 12.68 -16.08 -12.24
C LEU A 532 12.99 -14.87 -11.35
N ASP A 533 13.50 -13.75 -11.86
CA ASP A 533 13.99 -12.67 -10.96
C ASP A 533 12.97 -11.56 -10.64
N GLN A 534 11.81 -11.50 -11.31
CA GLN A 534 10.88 -10.36 -11.17
C GLN A 534 9.67 -10.61 -10.26
N TRP A 535 9.53 -11.81 -9.68
CA TRP A 535 8.45 -12.06 -8.71
C TRP A 535 8.88 -11.92 -7.24
N GLU A 536 10.16 -12.10 -6.91
CA GLU A 536 10.65 -11.89 -5.54
C GLU A 536 10.72 -10.40 -5.14
N ALA A 537 10.73 -9.46 -6.10
CA ALA A 537 10.83 -8.02 -5.81
C ALA A 537 9.48 -7.32 -5.50
N ARG A 538 8.37 -8.06 -5.31
CA ARG A 538 7.07 -7.50 -4.91
C ARG A 538 6.56 -7.98 -3.54
N ALA A 539 7.40 -8.69 -2.78
CA ALA A 539 7.13 -9.05 -1.39
C ALA A 539 7.94 -8.23 -0.36
N ASP A 540 8.84 -7.33 -0.80
CA ASP A 540 9.57 -6.42 0.10
C ASP A 540 9.53 -4.96 -0.41
N VAL A 541 8.43 -4.25 -0.08
CA VAL A 541 8.40 -2.82 0.40
C VAL A 541 7.14 -2.61 1.23
#